data_AF-A0A4R7E0E9-F1
#
_entry.id   AF-A0A4R7E0E9-F1
#
_cell.length_a   1.000
_cell.length_b   1.000
_cell.length_c   1.000
_cell.angle_alpha   90.00
_cell.angle_beta   90.00
_cell.angle_gamma   90.00
#
_symmetry.space_group_name_H-M   'P 1'
#
loop_
_entity.id
_entity.type
_entity.pdbx_description
1 polymer ?
#
loop_
_entity_poly.entity_id
_entity_poly.type
_entity_poly.pdbx_seq_one_letter_code
_entity_poly.pdbx_strand_id
1 'polypeptide(L)'
;MEYLYTTGNGKTYPIEMDYKFIESKNYVYDYDQITSLCEGCGNYQQGGGCPPLAPKFDDIIKTKRYSIMIYAKLLSEYKSEGVKNSNNYYIHYRFQDIILSNLLTNLGYKIRDDYNNLVFLNNGFCMGCSKKCSFKLGENICRNPQKRTFSLEATGVNVEKTLKNEFGIELQWYNKENYRDIDFMVKSIGLFYADKEISQKIENRFIEYLNSLKSTKNKIESK
;
A
#
# COMPACT_ATOMS: atom_id res chain seq x y z
N MET A 1 9.02 4.96 12.76
CA MET A 1 9.96 6.03 12.35
C MET A 1 9.20 7.18 11.70
N GLU A 2 9.72 8.41 11.77
CA GLU A 2 9.18 9.55 11.01
C GLU A 2 9.91 9.67 9.67
N TYR A 3 9.16 9.86 8.59
CA TYR A 3 9.64 10.02 7.22
C TYR A 3 9.11 11.31 6.62
N LEU A 4 10.01 12.17 6.13
CA LEU A 4 9.63 13.42 5.47
C LEU A 4 9.38 13.17 3.98
N TYR A 5 8.11 12.99 3.60
CA TYR A 5 7.70 12.82 2.21
C TYR A 5 7.65 14.16 1.49
N THR A 6 8.45 14.35 0.44
CA THR A 6 8.36 15.52 -0.44
C THR A 6 7.64 15.20 -1.75
N THR A 7 6.61 15.98 -2.08
CA THR A 7 5.90 15.91 -3.36
C THR A 7 6.74 16.45 -4.52
N GLY A 8 6.34 16.16 -5.76
CA GLY A 8 7.01 16.68 -6.96
C GLY A 8 7.02 18.21 -7.08
N ASN A 9 6.09 18.92 -6.43
CA ASN A 9 6.08 20.39 -6.33
C ASN A 9 6.81 20.93 -5.09
N GLY A 10 7.51 20.08 -4.35
CA GLY A 10 8.40 20.47 -3.26
C GLY A 10 7.78 20.65 -1.88
N LYS A 11 6.48 20.36 -1.70
CA LYS A 11 5.83 20.36 -0.37
C LYS A 11 6.22 19.11 0.41
N THR A 12 6.53 19.26 1.69
CA THR A 12 6.95 18.16 2.55
C THR A 12 5.89 17.88 3.60
N TYR A 13 5.65 16.59 3.87
CA TYR A 13 4.70 16.11 4.87
C TYR A 13 5.40 15.08 5.76
N PRO A 14 5.29 15.19 7.09
CA PRO A 14 5.74 14.14 7.99
C PRO A 14 4.79 12.94 7.88
N ILE A 15 5.38 11.77 7.71
CA ILE A 15 4.70 10.48 7.61
C ILE A 15 5.24 9.59 8.71
N GLU A 16 4.34 9.13 9.57
CA GLU A 16 4.67 8.04 10.49
C GLU A 16 4.70 6.74 9.69
N MET A 17 5.77 5.98 9.78
CA MET A 17 5.86 4.67 9.13
C MET A 17 6.53 3.66 10.01
N ASP A 18 6.14 2.40 9.88
CA ASP A 18 6.80 1.29 10.55
C ASP A 18 6.65 0.03 9.71
N TYR A 19 7.38 -1.01 10.10
CA TYR A 19 7.29 -2.31 9.47
C TYR A 19 7.47 -3.44 10.47
N LYS A 20 6.95 -4.62 10.12
CA LYS A 20 7.21 -5.86 10.85
C LYS A 20 7.52 -6.98 9.86
N PHE A 21 8.53 -7.77 10.21
CA PHE A 21 8.73 -9.08 9.61
C PHE A 21 7.81 -10.07 10.31
N ILE A 22 6.93 -10.71 9.54
CA ILE A 22 5.94 -11.65 10.07
C ILE A 22 5.90 -12.92 9.22
N GLU A 23 5.48 -14.04 9.82
CA GLU A 23 5.13 -15.22 9.02
C GLU A 23 3.87 -14.92 8.22
N SER A 24 3.84 -15.28 6.94
CA SER A 24 2.71 -14.96 6.05
C SER A 24 1.39 -15.57 6.52
N LYS A 25 1.45 -16.66 7.31
CA LYS A 25 0.29 -17.30 7.94
C LYS A 25 -0.39 -16.44 9.02
N ASN A 26 0.28 -15.39 9.51
CA ASN A 26 -0.25 -14.51 10.55
C ASN A 26 -1.16 -13.40 9.99
N TYR A 27 -1.20 -13.20 8.67
CA TYR A 27 -2.18 -12.32 8.07
C TYR A 27 -3.58 -12.88 8.29
N VAL A 28 -4.53 -12.00 8.59
CA VAL A 28 -5.95 -12.36 8.61
C VAL A 28 -6.47 -12.26 7.19
N TYR A 29 -7.05 -13.34 6.65
CA TYR A 29 -7.58 -13.35 5.29
C TYR A 29 -8.84 -14.21 5.19
N ASP A 30 -9.77 -13.75 4.36
CA ASP A 30 -11.00 -14.42 3.95
C ASP A 30 -11.33 -13.91 2.55
N TYR A 31 -11.07 -14.75 1.54
CA TYR A 31 -11.19 -14.32 0.15
C TYR A 31 -12.61 -13.91 -0.21
N ASP A 32 -13.61 -14.67 0.24
CA ASP A 32 -15.00 -14.45 -0.14
C ASP A 32 -15.55 -13.22 0.59
N GLN A 33 -15.28 -13.10 1.90
CA GLN A 33 -15.67 -11.92 2.68
C GLN A 33 -15.09 -10.63 2.11
N ILE A 34 -13.77 -10.59 1.86
CA ILE A 34 -13.10 -9.38 1.40
C ILE A 34 -13.44 -9.07 -0.05
N THR A 35 -13.63 -10.09 -0.91
CA THR A 35 -14.08 -9.86 -2.28
C THR A 35 -15.47 -9.25 -2.32
N SER A 36 -16.40 -9.67 -1.44
CA SER A 36 -17.73 -9.05 -1.35
C SER A 36 -17.65 -7.56 -1.01
N LEU A 37 -16.74 -7.14 -0.13
CA LEU A 37 -16.50 -5.71 0.15
C LEU A 37 -15.95 -4.95 -1.07
N CYS A 38 -15.23 -5.63 -1.95
CA CYS A 38 -14.72 -5.03 -3.19
C CYS A 38 -15.82 -4.78 -4.23
N GLU A 39 -16.96 -5.46 -4.18
CA GLU A 39 -18.03 -5.34 -5.20
C GLU A 39 -18.59 -3.92 -5.31
N GLY A 40 -18.60 -3.16 -4.20
CA GLY A 40 -18.99 -1.75 -4.19
C GLY A 40 -17.93 -0.79 -4.77
N CYS A 41 -16.73 -1.26 -5.08
CA CYS A 41 -15.64 -0.43 -5.61
C CYS A 41 -15.68 -0.37 -7.14
N GLY A 42 -15.58 0.84 -7.71
CA GLY A 42 -15.55 1.04 -9.17
C GLY A 42 -14.35 0.43 -9.91
N ASN A 43 -13.43 -0.24 -9.22
CA ASN A 43 -12.34 -1.01 -9.84
C ASN A 43 -12.61 -2.53 -9.89
N TYR A 44 -13.61 -3.02 -9.15
CA TYR A 44 -13.97 -4.44 -9.14
C TYR A 44 -14.34 -4.91 -10.55
N GLN A 45 -13.82 -6.07 -10.95
CA GLN A 45 -13.91 -6.64 -12.31
C GLN A 45 -13.33 -5.76 -13.46
N GLN A 46 -12.88 -4.54 -13.19
CA GLN A 46 -12.39 -3.62 -14.21
C GLN A 46 -10.86 -3.47 -14.20
N GLY A 47 -10.24 -3.58 -13.03
CA GLY A 47 -8.81 -3.35 -12.84
C GLY A 47 -7.99 -4.64 -12.89
N GLY A 48 -6.87 -4.62 -13.61
CA GLY A 48 -5.94 -5.76 -13.62
C GLY A 48 -5.30 -6.08 -12.26
N GLY A 49 -5.38 -5.19 -11.27
CA GLY A 49 -4.87 -5.42 -9.91
C GLY A 49 -5.96 -5.81 -8.91
N CYS A 50 -7.19 -6.04 -9.36
CA CYS A 50 -8.38 -6.22 -8.52
C CYS A 50 -9.01 -7.60 -8.75
N PRO A 51 -9.91 -8.06 -7.85
CA PRO A 51 -10.66 -9.28 -8.08
C PRO A 51 -11.53 -9.19 -9.36
N PRO A 52 -11.75 -10.32 -10.07
CA PRO A 52 -11.26 -11.67 -9.78
C PRO A 52 -9.87 -11.97 -10.35
N LEU A 53 -9.18 -10.98 -10.92
CA LEU A 53 -7.90 -11.16 -11.61
C LEU A 53 -6.69 -11.25 -10.66
N ALA A 54 -6.89 -10.93 -9.37
CA ALA A 54 -5.89 -11.08 -8.34
C ALA A 54 -5.83 -12.54 -7.84
N PRO A 55 -4.64 -13.08 -7.57
CA PRO A 55 -4.50 -14.41 -6.97
C PRO A 55 -5.08 -14.42 -5.56
N LYS A 56 -5.54 -15.58 -5.11
CA LYS A 56 -5.97 -15.74 -3.71
C LYS A 56 -4.75 -15.77 -2.78
N PHE A 57 -4.91 -15.25 -1.57
CA PHE A 57 -3.80 -15.13 -0.62
C PHE A 57 -3.29 -16.49 -0.14
N ASP A 58 -4.17 -17.48 0.01
CA ASP A 58 -3.82 -18.87 0.32
C ASP A 58 -2.87 -19.49 -0.71
N ASP A 59 -3.03 -19.17 -2.00
CA ASP A 59 -2.11 -19.61 -3.05
C ASP A 59 -0.72 -18.97 -2.93
N ILE A 60 -0.64 -17.72 -2.48
CA ILE A 60 0.62 -17.01 -2.27
C ILE A 60 1.41 -17.66 -1.13
N ILE A 61 0.76 -17.85 0.02
CA ILE A 61 1.45 -18.30 1.24
C ILE A 61 1.90 -19.77 1.20
N LYS A 62 1.36 -20.58 0.28
CA LYS A 62 1.87 -21.94 -0.02
C LYS A 62 3.36 -21.94 -0.38
N THR A 63 3.84 -20.88 -1.02
CA THR A 63 5.25 -20.77 -1.47
C THR A 63 6.00 -19.62 -0.82
N LYS A 64 5.30 -18.64 -0.23
CA LYS A 64 5.89 -17.45 0.39
C LYS A 64 5.60 -17.43 1.89
N ARG A 65 6.46 -18.09 2.66
CA ARG A 65 6.28 -18.31 4.10
C ARG A 65 6.53 -17.08 4.98
N TYR A 66 7.34 -16.13 4.51
CA TYR A 66 7.73 -14.94 5.25
C TYR A 66 7.27 -13.68 4.52
N SER A 67 7.07 -12.61 5.27
CA SER A 67 6.82 -11.30 4.70
C SER A 67 7.46 -10.17 5.49
N ILE A 68 7.53 -9.01 4.85
CA ILE A 68 7.55 -7.72 5.54
C ILE A 68 6.22 -7.01 5.27
N MET A 69 5.51 -6.63 6.33
CA MET A 69 4.38 -5.71 6.27
C MET A 69 4.87 -4.31 6.59
N ILE A 70 4.58 -3.35 5.71
CA ILE A 70 4.99 -1.95 5.89
C ILE A 70 3.73 -1.11 5.90
N TYR A 71 3.57 -0.23 6.88
CA TYR A 71 2.51 0.77 6.87
C TYR A 71 3.08 2.19 6.83
N ALA A 72 2.26 3.11 6.31
CA ALA A 72 2.48 4.54 6.41
C ALA A 72 1.19 5.22 6.86
N LYS A 73 1.32 6.17 7.77
CA LYS A 73 0.26 6.94 8.41
C LYS A 73 0.53 8.43 8.22
N LEU A 74 -0.49 9.16 7.78
CA LEU A 74 -0.47 10.61 7.66
C LEU A 74 -1.57 11.19 8.54
N LEU A 75 -1.22 12.07 9.47
CA LEU A 75 -2.18 12.78 10.31
C LEU A 75 -2.95 13.83 9.50
N SER A 76 -4.23 13.98 9.78
CA SER A 76 -5.13 14.96 9.16
C SER A 76 -4.78 16.40 9.52
N GLU A 77 -4.07 16.64 10.63
CA GLU A 77 -3.60 17.98 10.98
C GLU A 77 -2.63 18.56 9.94
N TYR A 78 -1.90 17.70 9.21
CA TYR A 78 -0.99 18.08 8.14
C TYR A 78 -1.68 18.30 6.79
N LYS A 79 -3.00 18.19 6.72
CA LYS A 79 -3.77 18.62 5.53
C LYS A 79 -3.51 20.10 5.27
N SER A 80 -3.33 20.45 3.99
CA SER A 80 -3.24 21.86 3.60
C SER A 80 -4.53 22.61 3.91
N GLU A 81 -4.44 23.92 4.10
CA GLU A 81 -5.59 24.78 4.42
C GLU A 81 -6.72 24.68 3.38
N GLY A 82 -6.36 24.60 2.09
CA GLY A 82 -7.34 24.39 1.01
C GLY A 82 -8.09 23.05 1.08
N VAL A 83 -7.46 22.01 1.64
CA VAL A 83 -8.13 20.72 1.89
C VAL A 83 -9.05 20.86 3.10
N LYS A 84 -8.57 21.42 4.21
CA LYS A 84 -9.37 21.63 5.44
C LYS A 84 -10.64 22.44 5.19
N ASN A 85 -10.55 23.48 4.36
CA ASN A 85 -11.67 24.34 4.01
C ASN A 85 -12.61 23.75 2.94
N SER A 86 -12.25 22.65 2.29
CA SER A 86 -13.12 22.01 1.30
C SER A 86 -14.30 21.29 1.96
N ASN A 87 -15.50 21.49 1.41
CA ASN A 87 -16.71 20.72 1.75
C ASN A 87 -16.84 19.42 0.93
N ASN A 88 -15.86 19.09 0.10
CA ASN A 88 -15.89 17.86 -0.69
C ASN A 88 -15.13 16.75 0.03
N TYR A 89 -15.85 15.76 0.56
CA TYR A 89 -15.26 14.60 1.27
C TYR A 89 -14.16 13.91 0.44
N TYR A 90 -14.32 13.86 -0.89
CA TYR A 90 -13.37 13.22 -1.78
C TYR A 90 -12.02 13.95 -1.79
N ILE A 91 -12.00 15.27 -1.64
CA ILE A 91 -10.75 16.06 -1.55
C ILE A 91 -9.97 15.69 -0.29
N HIS A 92 -10.65 15.47 0.84
CA HIS A 92 -10.02 15.07 2.11
C HIS A 92 -9.39 13.68 2.01
N TYR A 93 -10.18 12.70 1.59
CA TYR A 93 -9.71 11.34 1.36
C TYR A 93 -8.52 11.32 0.37
N ARG A 94 -8.71 11.94 -0.80
CA ARG A 94 -7.76 11.83 -1.91
C ARG A 94 -6.42 12.49 -1.60
N PHE A 95 -6.40 13.53 -0.77
CA PHE A 95 -5.17 14.22 -0.37
C PHE A 95 -4.18 13.26 0.31
N GLN A 96 -4.61 12.55 1.36
CA GLN A 96 -3.74 11.60 2.06
C GLN A 96 -3.50 10.33 1.23
N ASP A 97 -4.54 9.85 0.55
CA ASP A 97 -4.50 8.66 -0.29
C ASP A 97 -3.39 8.73 -1.35
N ILE A 98 -3.27 9.84 -2.08
CA ILE A 98 -2.22 10.03 -3.10
C ILE A 98 -0.82 9.98 -2.48
N ILE A 99 -0.62 10.65 -1.34
CA ILE A 99 0.70 10.73 -0.68
C ILE A 99 1.14 9.33 -0.23
N LEU A 100 0.28 8.66 0.54
CA LEU A 100 0.57 7.34 1.10
C LEU A 100 0.71 6.28 0.01
N SER A 101 -0.18 6.29 -1.00
CA SER A 101 -0.11 5.35 -2.12
C SER A 101 1.18 5.49 -2.92
N ASN A 102 1.60 6.71 -3.23
CA ASN A 102 2.83 6.93 -3.98
C ASN A 102 4.06 6.51 -3.19
N LEU A 103 4.13 6.88 -1.90
CA LEU A 103 5.24 6.48 -1.03
C LEU A 103 5.39 4.95 -0.99
N LEU A 104 4.34 4.26 -0.56
CA LEU A 104 4.38 2.81 -0.36
C LEU A 104 4.57 2.06 -1.69
N THR A 105 3.95 2.50 -2.78
CA THR A 105 4.11 1.83 -4.07
C THR A 105 5.54 1.92 -4.59
N ASN A 106 6.14 3.11 -4.48
CA ASN A 106 7.52 3.29 -4.91
C ASN A 106 8.50 2.53 -4.02
N LEU A 107 8.29 2.52 -2.70
CA LEU A 107 9.07 1.72 -1.77
C LEU A 107 8.95 0.22 -2.07
N GLY A 108 7.72 -0.28 -2.26
CA GLY A 108 7.46 -1.68 -2.60
C GLY A 108 8.13 -2.09 -3.91
N TYR A 109 8.13 -1.23 -4.94
CA TYR A 109 8.90 -1.49 -6.16
C TYR A 109 10.40 -1.51 -5.91
N LYS A 110 10.95 -0.57 -5.12
CA LYS A 110 12.38 -0.54 -4.80
C LYS A 110 12.85 -1.81 -4.11
N ILE A 111 12.10 -2.28 -3.11
CA ILE A 111 12.44 -3.52 -2.40
C ILE A 111 12.27 -4.71 -3.36
N ARG A 112 11.12 -4.83 -4.04
CA ARG A 112 10.83 -5.96 -4.93
C ARG A 112 11.86 -6.11 -6.06
N ASP A 113 12.29 -5.00 -6.66
CA ASP A 113 13.19 -5.03 -7.83
C ASP A 113 14.60 -5.55 -7.47
N ASP A 114 14.95 -5.63 -6.18
CA ASP A 114 16.23 -6.17 -5.68
C ASP A 114 16.22 -7.68 -5.39
N TYR A 115 15.04 -8.31 -5.34
CA TYR A 115 14.91 -9.73 -5.00
C TYR A 115 14.09 -10.48 -6.03
N ASN A 116 14.67 -11.56 -6.55
CA ASN A 116 13.96 -12.49 -7.41
C ASN A 116 12.86 -13.21 -6.63
N ASN A 117 11.74 -13.48 -7.30
CA ASN A 117 10.63 -14.28 -6.78
C ASN A 117 9.92 -13.72 -5.53
N LEU A 118 10.05 -12.43 -5.24
CA LEU A 118 9.25 -11.74 -4.23
C LEU A 118 7.87 -11.39 -4.80
N VAL A 119 6.81 -11.65 -4.04
CA VAL A 119 5.45 -11.21 -4.38
C VAL A 119 5.16 -9.90 -3.66
N PHE A 120 4.91 -8.85 -4.43
CA PHE A 120 4.55 -7.53 -3.90
C PHE A 120 3.04 -7.31 -4.02
N LEU A 121 2.37 -7.27 -2.86
CA LEU A 121 0.98 -6.86 -2.73
C LEU A 121 0.92 -5.40 -2.31
N ASN A 122 0.32 -4.57 -3.17
CA ASN A 122 0.27 -3.13 -3.03
C ASN A 122 -0.92 -2.68 -2.16
N ASN A 123 -0.99 -1.38 -1.93
CA ASN A 123 -2.17 -0.71 -1.37
C ASN A 123 -3.09 -0.27 -2.51
N GLY A 124 -4.37 -0.65 -2.47
CA GLY A 124 -5.34 -0.28 -3.49
C GLY A 124 -4.98 -0.70 -4.93
N PHE A 125 -5.46 0.04 -5.93
CA PHE A 125 -5.34 -0.35 -7.33
C PHE A 125 -3.91 -0.30 -7.89
N CYS A 126 -3.66 -1.06 -8.97
CA CYS A 126 -2.37 -1.09 -9.65
C CYS A 126 -1.99 0.26 -10.27
N MET A 127 -0.81 0.77 -9.91
CA MET A 127 -0.23 2.02 -10.44
C MET A 127 0.95 1.78 -11.39
N GLY A 128 1.09 0.57 -11.96
CA GLY A 128 2.21 0.20 -12.83
C GLY A 128 2.20 0.83 -14.23
N CYS A 129 1.12 1.49 -14.63
CA CYS A 129 0.94 2.08 -15.96
C CYS A 129 0.76 3.59 -15.90
N SER A 130 1.34 4.32 -16.84
CA SER A 130 1.07 5.75 -17.07
C SER A 130 -0.18 6.02 -17.92
N LYS A 131 -0.74 4.98 -18.56
CA LYS A 131 -1.94 5.01 -19.41
C LYS A 131 -3.10 4.22 -18.78
N LYS A 132 -4.35 4.54 -19.16
CA LYS A 132 -5.58 3.87 -18.67
C LYS A 132 -5.50 2.35 -18.82
N CYS A 133 -5.53 1.60 -17.71
CA CYS A 133 -5.37 0.13 -17.65
C CYS A 133 -6.01 -0.65 -18.83
N SER A 134 -5.28 -1.62 -19.40
CA SER A 134 -5.73 -2.53 -20.48
C SER A 134 -7.07 -3.21 -20.19
N PHE A 135 -7.25 -3.73 -18.97
CA PHE A 135 -8.49 -4.37 -18.56
C PHE A 135 -9.69 -3.42 -18.57
N LYS A 136 -9.47 -2.13 -18.27
CA LYS A 136 -10.51 -1.08 -18.38
C LYS A 136 -10.83 -0.67 -19.82
N LEU A 137 -10.12 -1.23 -20.80
CA LEU A 137 -10.37 -1.08 -22.24
C LEU A 137 -10.93 -2.38 -22.84
N GLY A 138 -11.21 -3.40 -22.04
CA GLY A 138 -11.69 -4.71 -22.51
C GLY A 138 -10.60 -5.66 -22.97
N GLU A 139 -9.31 -5.32 -22.80
CA GLU A 139 -8.21 -6.23 -23.08
C GLU A 139 -8.04 -7.26 -21.95
N ASN A 140 -7.58 -8.48 -22.27
CA ASN A 140 -7.34 -9.56 -21.30
C ASN A 140 -5.86 -9.69 -20.87
N ILE A 141 -4.96 -8.87 -21.43
CA ILE A 141 -3.51 -8.90 -21.14
C ILE A 141 -3.09 -7.58 -20.49
N CYS A 142 -2.26 -7.67 -19.46
CA CYS A 142 -1.64 -6.48 -18.89
C CYS A 142 -0.56 -5.94 -19.83
N ARG A 143 -0.65 -4.68 -20.24
CA ARG A 143 0.41 -4.04 -21.04
C ARG A 143 1.72 -3.77 -20.29
N ASN A 144 1.72 -3.82 -18.96
CA ASN A 144 2.93 -3.70 -18.16
C ASN A 144 2.98 -4.80 -17.09
N PRO A 145 3.20 -6.06 -17.48
CA PRO A 145 3.13 -7.19 -16.56
C PRO A 145 4.20 -7.10 -15.47
N GLN A 146 5.39 -6.56 -15.77
CA GLN A 146 6.50 -6.42 -14.83
C GLN A 146 6.24 -5.41 -13.70
N LYS A 147 5.37 -4.42 -13.94
CA LYS A 147 4.90 -3.48 -12.91
C LYS A 147 3.45 -3.75 -12.49
N ARG A 148 2.85 -4.87 -12.89
CA ARG A 148 1.52 -5.22 -12.39
C ARG A 148 1.63 -5.57 -10.91
N THR A 149 0.74 -4.99 -10.11
CA THR A 149 0.58 -5.31 -8.70
C THR A 149 -0.88 -5.62 -8.40
N PHE A 150 -1.11 -6.38 -7.36
CA PHE A 150 -2.43 -6.68 -6.81
C PHE A 150 -2.53 -6.00 -5.44
N SER A 151 -3.71 -5.52 -5.05
CA SER A 151 -3.87 -5.00 -3.69
C SER A 151 -3.86 -6.14 -2.67
N LEU A 152 -3.50 -5.88 -1.41
CA LEU A 152 -3.65 -6.85 -0.33
C LEU A 152 -5.09 -7.38 -0.26
N GLU A 153 -6.06 -6.47 -0.22
CA GLU A 153 -7.49 -6.77 -0.15
C GLU A 153 -7.98 -7.57 -1.37
N ALA A 154 -7.45 -7.27 -2.57
CA ALA A 154 -7.78 -8.00 -3.78
C ALA A 154 -7.41 -9.49 -3.71
N THR A 155 -6.47 -9.87 -2.84
CA THR A 155 -6.10 -11.27 -2.60
C THR A 155 -6.89 -11.94 -1.48
N GLY A 156 -7.77 -11.20 -0.80
CA GLY A 156 -8.54 -11.70 0.35
C GLY A 156 -8.00 -11.31 1.72
N VAL A 157 -6.91 -10.53 1.78
CA VAL A 157 -6.35 -10.09 3.07
C VAL A 157 -7.28 -9.07 3.72
N ASN A 158 -7.63 -9.31 4.98
CA ASN A 158 -8.27 -8.34 5.85
C ASN A 158 -7.19 -7.41 6.45
N VAL A 159 -6.91 -6.32 5.74
CA VAL A 159 -5.87 -5.35 6.10
C VAL A 159 -6.16 -4.70 7.45
N GLU A 160 -7.41 -4.37 7.74
CA GLU A 160 -7.81 -3.75 9.01
C GLU A 160 -7.50 -4.65 10.20
N LYS A 161 -7.96 -5.91 10.18
CA LYS A 161 -7.68 -6.87 11.25
C LYS A 161 -6.19 -7.18 11.37
N THR A 162 -5.49 -7.29 10.24
CA THR A 162 -4.05 -7.55 10.25
C THR A 162 -3.28 -6.38 10.88
N LEU A 163 -3.60 -5.13 10.51
CA LEU A 163 -2.99 -3.95 11.14
C LEU A 163 -3.30 -3.84 12.62
N LYS A 164 -4.53 -4.15 13.04
CA LYS A 164 -4.92 -4.18 14.45
C LYS A 164 -4.11 -5.22 15.22
N ASN A 165 -4.00 -6.45 14.71
CA ASN A 165 -3.29 -7.53 15.38
C ASN A 165 -1.78 -7.29 15.44
N GLU A 166 -1.19 -6.85 14.33
CA GLU A 166 0.27 -6.75 14.21
C GLU A 166 0.80 -5.41 14.71
N PHE A 167 0.06 -4.32 14.59
CA PHE A 167 0.55 -2.98 14.94
C PHE A 167 -0.31 -2.24 15.99
N GLY A 168 -1.44 -2.82 16.43
CA GLY A 168 -2.36 -2.13 17.33
C GLY A 168 -3.06 -0.94 16.67
N ILE A 169 -3.11 -0.89 15.33
CA ILE A 169 -3.70 0.22 14.57
C ILE A 169 -5.14 -0.11 14.19
N GLU A 170 -6.08 0.70 14.64
CA GLU A 170 -7.46 0.69 14.15
C GLU A 170 -7.62 1.69 13.00
N LEU A 171 -8.16 1.24 11.87
CA LEU A 171 -8.35 2.09 10.70
C LEU A 171 -9.52 3.05 10.89
N GLN A 172 -9.33 4.29 10.44
CA GLN A 172 -10.40 5.27 10.34
C GLN A 172 -10.88 5.36 8.89
N TRP A 173 -12.17 5.11 8.67
CA TRP A 173 -12.76 5.06 7.34
C TRP A 173 -13.45 6.39 6.99
N TYR A 174 -13.02 6.98 5.88
CA TYR A 174 -13.66 8.16 5.31
C TYR A 174 -15.07 7.85 4.82
N ASN A 175 -16.04 8.68 5.20
CA ASN A 175 -17.35 8.75 4.58
C ASN A 175 -17.80 10.22 4.44
N LYS A 176 -18.99 10.44 3.87
CA LYS A 176 -19.52 11.79 3.62
C LYS A 176 -19.87 12.57 4.89
N GLU A 177 -20.05 11.87 6.01
CA GLU A 177 -20.53 12.43 7.28
C GLU A 177 -19.37 12.73 8.23
N ASN A 178 -18.30 11.92 8.20
CA ASN A 178 -17.20 11.98 9.18
C ASN A 178 -15.87 12.52 8.63
N TYR A 179 -15.78 12.92 7.35
CA TYR A 179 -14.49 13.25 6.71
C TYR A 179 -13.70 14.40 7.39
N ARG A 180 -14.37 15.18 8.24
CA ARG A 180 -13.78 16.25 9.06
C ARG A 180 -13.24 15.75 10.39
N ASP A 181 -13.73 14.62 10.87
CA ASP A 181 -13.42 14.03 12.18
C ASP A 181 -12.38 12.89 12.08
N ILE A 182 -11.91 12.59 10.87
CA ILE A 182 -10.82 11.63 10.66
C ILE A 182 -9.51 12.25 11.14
N ASP A 183 -8.88 11.64 12.14
CA ASP A 183 -7.58 12.04 12.70
C ASP A 183 -6.42 11.66 11.78
N PHE A 184 -6.51 10.54 11.08
CA PHE A 184 -5.43 10.05 10.22
C PHE A 184 -5.90 9.09 9.13
N MET A 185 -5.05 8.88 8.13
CA MET A 185 -5.18 7.78 7.18
C MET A 185 -3.97 6.85 7.32
N VAL A 186 -4.19 5.55 7.28
CA VAL A 186 -3.14 4.53 7.19
C VAL A 186 -3.30 3.74 5.90
N LYS A 187 -2.17 3.40 5.29
CA LYS A 187 -2.09 2.40 4.22
C LYS A 187 -0.98 1.41 4.51
N SER A 188 -1.11 0.21 3.99
CA SER A 188 -0.08 -0.82 4.12
C SER A 188 0.17 -1.58 2.83
N ILE A 189 1.34 -2.15 2.73
CA ILE A 189 1.76 -3.08 1.68
C ILE A 189 2.37 -4.34 2.30
N GLY A 190 2.45 -5.40 1.51
CA GLY A 190 3.13 -6.64 1.89
C GLY A 190 4.09 -7.11 0.81
N LEU A 191 5.29 -7.50 1.22
CA LEU A 191 6.28 -8.14 0.36
C LEU A 191 6.54 -9.54 0.89
N PHE A 192 6.21 -10.57 0.10
CA PHE A 192 6.16 -11.98 0.50
C PHE A 192 7.23 -12.79 -0.21
N TYR A 193 7.95 -13.62 0.55
CA TYR A 193 9.09 -14.37 0.07
C TYR A 193 9.24 -15.73 0.79
N ALA A 194 10.01 -16.62 0.19
CA ALA A 194 10.20 -17.99 0.68
C ALA A 194 11.36 -18.12 1.67
N ASP A 195 12.43 -17.35 1.44
CA ASP A 195 13.70 -17.44 2.16
C ASP A 195 13.75 -16.42 3.30
N LYS A 196 13.94 -16.89 4.54
CA LYS A 196 14.00 -16.05 5.73
C LYS A 196 15.18 -15.08 5.71
N GLU A 197 16.28 -15.41 5.02
CA GLU A 197 17.43 -14.51 4.91
C GLU A 197 17.07 -13.17 4.24
N ILE A 198 16.03 -13.16 3.40
CA ILE A 198 15.55 -11.93 2.77
C ILE A 198 15.10 -10.91 3.82
N SER A 199 14.56 -11.35 4.97
CA SER A 199 14.18 -10.43 6.06
C SER A 199 15.38 -9.58 6.51
N GLN A 200 16.51 -10.23 6.84
CA GLN A 200 17.71 -9.51 7.27
C GLN A 200 18.28 -8.63 6.16
N LYS A 201 18.26 -9.11 4.90
CA LYS A 201 18.75 -8.34 3.75
C LYS A 201 17.92 -7.06 3.53
N ILE A 202 16.59 -7.15 3.68
CA ILE A 202 15.69 -6.00 3.59
C ILE A 202 15.92 -5.05 4.76
N GLU A 203 16.02 -5.56 5.98
CA GLU A 203 16.25 -4.76 7.19
C GLU A 203 17.51 -3.90 7.06
N ASN A 204 18.63 -4.52 6.70
CA ASN A 204 19.92 -3.86 6.56
C ASN A 204 19.92 -2.75 5.49
N ARG A 205 19.01 -2.83 4.51
CA ARG A 205 18.91 -1.88 3.38
C ARG A 205 17.67 -1.00 3.45
N PHE A 206 16.87 -1.09 4.50
CA PHE A 206 15.58 -0.40 4.55
C PHE A 206 15.72 1.12 4.40
N ILE A 207 16.69 1.71 5.11
CA ILE A 207 17.00 3.14 5.02
C ILE A 207 17.58 3.51 3.65
N GLU A 208 18.38 2.63 3.03
CA GLU A 208 18.87 2.81 1.66
C GLU A 208 17.71 2.87 0.67
N TYR A 209 16.73 1.95 0.80
CA TYR A 209 15.54 1.95 -0.05
C TYR A 209 14.77 3.25 0.06
N LEU A 210 14.53 3.74 1.28
CA LEU A 210 13.87 5.03 1.52
C LEU A 210 14.68 6.19 0.93
N ASN A 211 15.99 6.24 1.16
CA ASN A 211 16.87 7.28 0.61
C ASN A 211 16.94 7.27 -0.93
N SER A 212 16.64 6.14 -1.57
CA SER A 212 16.59 6.03 -3.05
C SER A 212 15.30 6.55 -3.68
N LEU A 213 14.29 6.90 -2.88
CA LEU A 213 13.00 7.39 -3.37
C LEU A 213 13.11 8.85 -3.81
N LYS A 214 12.44 9.19 -4.92
CA LYS A 214 12.34 10.59 -5.39
C LYS A 214 11.65 11.52 -4.39
N SER A 215 10.84 10.97 -3.48
CA SER A 215 10.18 11.72 -2.41
C SER A 215 11.11 12.05 -1.24
N THR A 216 12.31 11.48 -1.18
CA THR A 216 13.28 11.73 -0.11
C THR A 216 14.25 12.83 -0.55
N LYS A 217 14.07 14.05 -0.02
CA LYS A 217 15.00 15.16 -0.29
C LYS A 217 16.17 15.23 0.68
N ASN A 218 15.89 15.03 1.96
CA ASN A 218 16.91 15.01 3.02
C ASN A 218 17.20 13.55 3.34
N LYS A 219 18.48 13.17 3.34
CA LYS A 219 18.88 11.80 3.67
C LYS A 219 18.47 11.48 5.10
N ILE A 220 17.87 10.31 5.26
CA ILE A 220 17.58 9.70 6.56
C ILE A 220 18.88 9.04 7.01
N GLU A 221 19.40 9.46 8.16
CA GLU A 221 20.54 8.80 8.77
C GLU A 221 20.08 7.46 9.37
N SER A 222 20.81 6.39 9.07
CA SER A 222 20.66 5.13 9.78
C SER A 222 21.19 5.32 11.20
N LYS A 223 20.39 5.00 12.21
CA LYS A 223 20.90 4.84 13.58
C LYS A 223 21.82 3.63 13.67
#